data_AF-A0A8J8EL54-F1
#
_entry.id   AF-A0A8J8EL54-F1
#
_cell.length_a   1.000
_cell.length_b   1.000
_cell.length_c   1.000
_cell.angle_alpha   90.00
_cell.angle_beta   90.00
_cell.angle_gamma   90.00
#
_symmetry.space_group_name_H-M   'P 1'
#
loop_
_entity.id
_entity.type
_entity.pdbx_description
1 polymer ?
#
loop_
_entity_poly.entity_id
_entity_poly.type
_entity_poly.pdbx_seq_one_letter_code
_entity_poly.pdbx_strand_id
1 'polypeptide(L)'
;MRWKKAIALFLGLMLITTTLSFGRVSAEETSVTVILVSDNEADCALARYLANVTGAVVVMTTWGVYDPNVTAEIMSYAPDEVIIIGGPEAVVEEYV
;
A
#
# COMPACT_ATOMS: atom_id res chain seq x y z
N MET A 1 -26.33 -50.12 16.27
CA MET A 1 -26.41 -49.31 15.03
C MET A 1 -26.77 -47.83 15.24
N ARG A 2 -27.66 -47.45 16.17
CA ARG A 2 -28.09 -46.05 16.37
C ARG A 2 -27.00 -45.11 16.93
N TRP A 3 -26.13 -45.62 17.79
CA TRP A 3 -24.98 -44.88 18.34
C TRP A 3 -23.98 -44.39 17.28
N LYS A 4 -23.68 -45.25 16.28
CA LYS A 4 -22.77 -44.87 15.18
C LYS A 4 -23.33 -43.71 14.34
N LYS A 5 -24.65 -43.66 14.18
CA LYS A 5 -25.36 -42.56 13.49
C LYS A 5 -25.34 -41.27 14.31
N ALA A 6 -25.46 -41.36 15.64
CA ALA A 6 -25.35 -40.21 16.53
C ALA A 6 -23.94 -39.61 16.54
N ILE A 7 -22.89 -40.46 16.55
CA ILE A 7 -21.50 -39.99 16.41
C ILE A 7 -21.29 -39.32 15.06
N ALA A 8 -21.75 -39.93 13.96
CA ALA A 8 -21.61 -39.35 12.63
C ALA A 8 -22.32 -37.99 12.51
N LEU A 9 -23.49 -37.84 13.14
CA LEU A 9 -24.22 -36.57 13.20
C LEU A 9 -23.43 -35.51 13.97
N PHE A 10 -22.87 -35.86 15.13
CA PHE A 10 -22.08 -34.94 15.95
C PHE A 10 -20.81 -34.48 15.23
N LEU A 11 -20.12 -35.40 14.56
CA LEU A 11 -18.89 -35.13 13.82
C LEU A 11 -19.16 -34.25 12.58
N GLY A 12 -20.27 -34.50 11.88
CA GLY A 12 -20.73 -33.64 10.79
C GLY A 12 -21.11 -32.24 11.27
N LEU A 13 -21.83 -32.11 12.38
CA LEU A 13 -22.20 -30.82 12.95
C LEU A 13 -20.96 -30.03 13.39
N MET A 14 -19.98 -30.70 13.98
CA MET A 14 -18.72 -30.09 14.41
C MET A 14 -17.89 -29.57 13.22
N LEU A 15 -17.87 -30.29 12.09
CA LEU A 15 -17.23 -29.80 10.86
C LEU A 15 -17.93 -28.54 10.31
N ILE A 16 -19.26 -28.47 10.37
CA ILE A 16 -20.02 -27.31 9.90
C ILE A 16 -19.80 -26.09 10.81
N THR A 17 -19.65 -26.28 12.13
CA THR A 17 -19.37 -25.14 13.02
C THR A 17 -17.94 -24.63 12.89
N THR A 18 -16.96 -25.47 12.51
CA THR A 18 -15.58 -25.01 12.26
C THR A 18 -15.45 -24.07 11.06
N THR A 19 -16.30 -24.22 10.03
CA THR A 19 -16.25 -23.32 8.85
C THR A 19 -16.84 -21.93 9.11
N LEU A 20 -17.64 -21.77 10.16
CA LEU A 20 -18.17 -20.47 10.59
C LEU A 20 -17.19 -19.67 11.46
N SER A 21 -16.07 -20.30 11.87
CA SER A 21 -14.98 -19.67 12.64
C SER A 21 -13.80 -19.20 11.81
N PHE A 22 -13.88 -19.29 10.48
CA PHE A 22 -13.00 -18.49 9.63
C PHE A 22 -13.43 -17.04 9.80
N GLY A 23 -12.82 -16.37 10.78
CA GLY A 23 -12.98 -14.95 11.02
C GLY A 23 -12.83 -14.21 9.70
N ARG A 24 -13.64 -13.18 9.51
CA ARG A 24 -13.43 -12.22 8.43
C ARG A 24 -11.99 -11.73 8.56
N VAL A 25 -11.11 -12.16 7.65
CA VAL A 25 -9.84 -11.49 7.45
C VAL A 25 -10.25 -10.13 6.90
N SER A 26 -10.33 -9.13 7.78
CA SER A 26 -10.25 -7.75 7.35
C SER A 26 -8.82 -7.61 6.87
N ALA A 27 -8.61 -7.66 5.55
CA ALA A 27 -7.47 -6.98 5.01
C ALA A 27 -7.69 -5.52 5.41
N GLU A 28 -7.03 -5.09 6.48
CA GLU A 28 -6.79 -3.67 6.66
C GLU A 28 -6.00 -3.28 5.42
N GLU A 29 -6.69 -2.68 4.43
CA GLU A 29 -6.06 -2.15 3.24
C GLU A 29 -5.06 -1.12 3.75
N THR A 30 -3.81 -1.56 3.94
CA THR A 30 -2.70 -0.69 4.29
C THR A 30 -2.39 0.05 3.01
N SER A 31 -3.14 1.14 2.77
CA SER A 31 -3.00 1.93 1.57
C SER A 31 -1.59 2.53 1.55
N VAL A 32 -0.81 2.22 0.52
CA VAL A 32 0.55 2.73 0.39
C VAL A 32 0.50 4.02 -0.42
N THR A 33 0.77 5.14 0.25
CA THR A 33 0.92 6.44 -0.40
C THR A 33 2.40 6.75 -0.59
N VAL A 34 2.78 7.13 -1.81
CA VAL A 34 4.13 7.63 -2.13
C VAL A 34 4.07 9.12 -2.42
N ILE A 35 5.00 9.89 -1.87
CA ILE A 35 5.20 11.30 -2.18
C ILE A 35 6.42 11.41 -3.10
N LEU A 36 6.19 11.83 -4.34
CA LEU A 36 7.25 12.19 -5.29
C LEU A 36 7.55 13.69 -5.17
N VAL A 37 8.81 14.02 -4.93
CA VAL A 37 9.26 15.41 -4.77
C VAL A 37 10.60 15.63 -5.46
N SER A 38 10.84 16.84 -5.96
CA SER A 38 12.18 17.21 -6.46
C SER A 38 13.16 17.40 -5.31
N ASP A 39 14.45 17.49 -5.61
CA ASP A 39 15.52 17.85 -4.68
C ASP A 39 15.50 19.32 -4.23
N ASN A 40 14.37 20.02 -4.41
CA ASN A 40 14.14 21.31 -3.79
C ASN A 40 13.95 21.19 -2.28
N GLU A 41 14.73 21.95 -1.50
CA GLU A 41 14.70 21.87 -0.04
C GLU A 41 13.35 22.26 0.59
N ALA A 42 12.64 23.25 0.02
CA ALA A 42 11.36 23.69 0.59
C ALA A 42 10.27 22.64 0.41
N ASP A 43 10.16 22.10 -0.80
CA ASP A 43 9.20 21.02 -1.11
C ASP A 43 9.58 19.72 -0.38
N CYS A 44 10.88 19.38 -0.31
CA CYS A 44 11.38 18.24 0.44
C CYS A 44 11.06 18.33 1.94
N ALA A 45 11.22 19.52 2.55
CA ALA A 45 10.89 19.72 3.95
C ALA A 45 9.39 19.46 4.22
N LEU A 46 8.52 19.92 3.34
CA LEU A 46 7.08 19.65 3.40
C LEU A 46 6.79 18.15 3.20
N ALA A 47 7.38 17.51 2.19
CA ALA A 47 7.20 16.09 1.90
C ALA A 47 7.58 15.22 3.11
N ARG A 48 8.72 15.50 3.75
CA ARG A 48 9.18 14.79 4.96
C ARG A 48 8.25 15.00 6.15
N TYR A 49 7.75 16.23 6.34
CA TYR A 49 6.76 16.51 7.37
C TYR A 49 5.47 15.71 7.16
N LEU A 50 4.94 15.71 5.93
CA LEU A 50 3.75 14.95 5.56
C LEU A 50 3.96 13.44 5.77
N ALA A 51 5.06 12.89 5.28
CA ALA A 51 5.43 11.49 5.48
C ALA A 51 5.51 11.11 6.96
N ASN A 52 6.06 11.98 7.81
CA ASN A 52 6.15 11.72 9.25
C ASN A 52 4.78 11.68 9.94
N VAL A 53 3.77 12.40 9.45
CA VAL A 53 2.42 12.41 10.05
C VAL A 53 1.47 11.41 9.41
N THR A 54 1.69 11.00 8.15
CA THR A 54 0.82 10.07 7.41
C THR A 54 1.38 8.66 7.27
N GLY A 55 2.70 8.48 7.45
CA GLY A 55 3.39 7.23 7.15
C GLY A 55 3.69 7.02 5.65
N ALA A 56 3.47 8.04 4.82
CA ALA A 56 3.77 7.96 3.38
C ALA A 56 5.29 7.78 3.12
N VAL A 57 5.63 7.14 2.01
CA VAL A 57 7.02 6.97 1.57
C VAL A 57 7.44 8.15 0.72
N VAL A 58 8.57 8.79 1.02
CA VAL A 58 9.11 9.88 0.20
C VAL A 58 10.11 9.32 -0.80
N VAL A 59 9.87 9.56 -2.09
CA VAL A 59 10.82 9.30 -3.17
C VAL A 59 11.22 10.65 -3.77
N MET A 60 12.53 10.84 -3.96
CA MET A 60 13.10 12.10 -4.43
C MET A 60 13.59 11.95 -5.87
N THR A 61 13.34 12.95 -6.70
CA THR A 61 13.90 13.06 -8.06
C THR A 61 14.77 14.31 -8.20
N THR A 62 15.66 14.32 -9.19
CA THR A 62 16.43 15.53 -9.52
C THR A 62 15.50 16.54 -10.20
N TRP A 63 15.58 17.81 -9.81
CA TRP A 63 14.77 18.88 -10.40
C TRP A 63 14.88 18.89 -11.93
N GLY A 64 13.74 18.81 -12.61
CA GLY A 64 13.64 18.99 -14.05
C GLY A 64 14.18 17.82 -14.87
N VAL A 65 14.49 16.69 -14.23
CA VAL A 65 15.00 15.49 -14.89
C VAL A 65 14.04 14.33 -14.67
N TYR A 66 13.59 13.71 -15.76
CA TYR A 66 12.85 12.47 -15.70
C TYR A 66 13.84 11.30 -15.56
N ASP A 67 13.73 10.55 -14.46
CA ASP A 67 14.53 9.34 -14.21
C ASP A 67 13.62 8.10 -14.15
N PRO A 68 13.75 7.13 -15.09
CA PRO A 68 12.94 5.93 -15.07
C PRO A 68 13.21 5.03 -13.86
N ASN A 69 14.38 5.16 -13.21
CA ASN A 69 14.69 4.42 -11.99
C ASN A 69 13.84 4.91 -10.82
N VAL A 70 13.54 6.21 -10.76
CA VAL A 70 12.62 6.79 -9.76
C VAL A 70 11.21 6.24 -9.96
N THR A 71 10.75 6.15 -11.20
CA THR A 71 9.46 5.50 -11.52
C THR A 71 9.46 4.03 -11.09
N ALA A 72 10.53 3.29 -11.37
CA ALA A 72 10.65 1.90 -10.96
C ALA A 72 10.68 1.75 -9.42
N GLU A 73 11.34 2.66 -8.71
CA GLU A 73 11.35 2.72 -7.25
C GLU A 73 9.94 2.95 -6.69
N ILE A 74 9.21 3.96 -7.21
CA ILE A 74 7.82 4.22 -6.81
C ILE A 74 6.96 2.97 -7.01
N MET A 75 7.06 2.32 -8.17
CA MET A 75 6.30 1.10 -8.48
C MET A 75 6.68 -0.09 -7.59
N SER A 76 7.91 -0.15 -7.07
CA SER A 76 8.35 -1.21 -6.17
C SER A 76 7.62 -1.21 -4.83
N TYR A 77 7.07 -0.05 -4.43
CA TYR A 77 6.22 0.08 -3.24
C TYR A 77 4.76 -0.35 -3.49
N ALA A 78 4.38 -0.66 -4.74
CA ALA A 78 3.00 -0.94 -5.16
C ALA A 78 1.99 0.07 -4.59
N PRO A 79 2.18 1.39 -4.83
CA PRO A 79 1.36 2.43 -4.23
C PRO A 79 -0.06 2.42 -4.78
N ASP A 80 -1.02 2.74 -3.92
CA ASP A 80 -2.39 3.04 -4.31
C ASP A 80 -2.53 4.48 -4.82
N GLU A 81 -1.70 5.38 -4.28
CA GLU A 81 -1.70 6.80 -4.61
C GLU A 81 -0.26 7.36 -4.65
N VAL A 82 -0.01 8.23 -5.63
CA VAL A 82 1.22 9.02 -5.72
C VAL A 82 0.86 10.50 -5.64
N ILE A 83 1.38 11.18 -4.63
CA ILE A 83 1.24 12.63 -4.44
C ILE A 83 2.50 13.28 -5.01
N ILE A 84 2.32 14.21 -5.95
CA ILE A 84 3.44 14.97 -6.53
C ILE A 84 3.51 16.33 -5.82
N ILE A 85 4.68 16.66 -5.28
CA ILE A 85 4.97 17.97 -4.69
C ILE A 85 6.04 18.66 -5.55
N GLY A 86 5.65 19.78 -6.14
CA GLY A 86 6.47 20.55 -7.07
C GLY A 86 5.69 20.86 -8.35
N GLY A 87 6.14 21.88 -9.08
CA GLY A 87 5.58 22.21 -10.40
C GLY A 87 6.13 21.32 -11.52
N PRO A 88 5.61 21.45 -12.75
CA PRO A 88 6.03 20.65 -13.91
C PRO A 88 7.51 20.87 -14.30
N GLU A 89 8.07 22.03 -13.95
CA GLU A 89 9.51 22.31 -14.13
C GLU A 89 10.38 21.55 -13.12
N ALA A 90 9.84 21.21 -11.95
CA ALA A 90 10.55 20.54 -10.87
C ALA A 90 10.41 19.02 -10.95
N VAL A 91 9.19 18.53 -11.24
CA VAL A 91 8.87 17.13 -11.47
C VAL A 91 8.28 17.02 -12.88
N VAL A 92 9.13 16.64 -13.82
CA VAL A 92 8.76 16.57 -15.25
C VAL A 92 7.98 15.29 -15.57
N GLU A 93 7.03 15.39 -16.49
CA GLU A 93 6.15 14.28 -16.89
C GLU A 93 6.79 13.39 -17.97
N GLU A 94 7.70 13.95 -18.78
CA GLU A 94 8.20 13.32 -20.00
C GLU A 94 9.71 13.55 -20.18
N TYR A 95 10.36 12.70 -20.99
CA TYR A 95 11.72 12.97 -21.47
C TYR A 95 11.70 14.14 -22.46
N VAL A 96 12.60 15.09 -22.27
CA VAL A 96 12.83 16.20 -23.21
C VAL A 96 13.86 15.81 -24.27
#